data_AF-A0A930PB91-F1
#
_entry.id   AF-A0A930PB91-F1
#
_cell.length_a   1.000
_cell.length_b   1.000
_cell.length_c   1.000
_cell.angle_alpha   90.00
_cell.angle_beta   90.00
_cell.angle_gamma   90.00
#
_symmetry.space_group_name_H-M   'P 1'
#
loop_
_entity.id
_entity.type
_entity.pdbx_description
1 polymer ?
#
loop_
_entity_poly.entity_id
_entity_poly.type
_entity_poly.pdbx_seq_one_letter_code
_entity_poly.pdbx_strand_id
1 'polypeptide(L)'
;MKEFYSTYVIKVLLLSLLLFMAIASVAQNRLSPCSKQDYELYAPVLKELYNPLASQQYIVVDGESEKYALQVIKGSHFSERTYILAYKDLKGNKKEITDSLCQMKIASLLRYAVFSSTTFVRKKLGIQLKTCFFFDLQDGAEYSSRKVDVGRGSLIDILEISCNAVKNNKPEVIQQLIPQIDSLTQHFKSFELVESWNVATSENYAYSFPCTQLSTHYGGFNICFQRSELTSSELCNKYGNLTQIVAKWLFLNSNILDFTRSVYINVCRDKPDKNKRFSYSYGHYYINVTEDELTEETLIALFKLYLLK
;
A
#
# COMPACT_ATOMS: atom_id res chain seq x y z
N MET A 1 34.66 -33.30 16.64
CA MET A 1 33.29 -33.02 17.15
C MET A 1 32.81 -31.59 16.89
N LYS A 2 33.63 -30.53 17.02
CA LYS A 2 33.20 -29.13 16.73
C LYS A 2 32.84 -28.85 15.26
N GLU A 3 33.52 -29.45 14.29
CA GLU A 3 33.26 -29.21 12.86
C GLU A 3 31.95 -29.84 12.34
N PHE A 4 31.54 -30.96 12.94
CA PHE A 4 30.27 -31.62 12.59
C PHE A 4 29.05 -30.79 13.00
N TYR A 5 29.12 -30.12 14.17
CA TYR A 5 28.06 -29.22 14.63
C TYR A 5 27.93 -27.96 13.78
N SER A 6 29.05 -27.37 13.35
CA SER A 6 29.05 -26.17 12.51
C SER A 6 28.38 -26.42 11.14
N THR A 7 28.72 -27.55 10.51
CA THR A 7 28.16 -27.91 9.20
C THR A 7 26.67 -28.23 9.26
N TYR A 8 26.22 -28.86 10.35
CA TYR A 8 24.81 -29.20 10.55
C TYR A 8 23.95 -27.96 10.82
N VAL A 9 24.44 -27.04 11.66
CA VAL A 9 23.74 -25.78 11.97
C VAL A 9 23.61 -24.90 10.73
N ILE A 10 24.65 -24.80 9.90
CA ILE A 10 24.60 -24.05 8.64
C ILE A 10 23.57 -24.65 7.69
N LYS A 11 23.54 -25.98 7.54
CA LYS A 11 22.55 -26.67 6.68
C LYS A 11 21.12 -26.49 7.18
N VAL A 12 20.88 -26.53 8.49
CA VAL A 12 19.57 -26.28 9.10
C VAL A 12 19.15 -24.82 8.90
N LEU A 13 20.07 -23.86 9.05
CA LEU A 13 19.80 -22.44 8.77
C LEU A 13 19.48 -22.21 7.30
N LEU A 14 20.22 -22.84 6.37
CA LEU A 14 19.97 -22.75 4.93
C LEU A 14 18.63 -23.40 4.54
N LEU A 15 18.28 -24.54 5.15
CA LEU A 15 16.99 -25.19 4.96
C LEU A 15 15.85 -24.35 5.51
N SER A 16 16.04 -23.72 6.67
CA SER A 16 15.10 -22.75 7.27
C SER A 16 14.92 -21.54 6.34
N LEU A 17 16.01 -21.02 5.78
CA LEU A 17 15.98 -19.91 4.82
C LEU A 17 15.26 -20.30 3.52
N LEU A 18 15.51 -21.50 3.01
CA LEU A 18 14.82 -22.04 1.82
C LEU A 18 13.34 -22.33 2.12
N LEU A 19 12.99 -22.77 3.33
CA LEU A 19 11.61 -22.92 3.79
C LEU A 19 10.92 -21.56 3.95
N PHE A 20 11.60 -20.54 4.47
CA PHE A 20 11.09 -19.16 4.50
C PHE A 20 10.89 -18.60 3.08
N MET A 21 11.79 -18.89 2.16
CA MET A 21 11.67 -18.52 0.74
C MET A 21 10.55 -19.31 0.03
N ALA A 22 10.32 -20.57 0.41
CA ALA A 22 9.23 -21.39 -0.12
C ALA A 22 7.85 -20.97 0.45
N ILE A 23 7.79 -20.53 1.72
CA ILE A 23 6.59 -19.93 2.32
C ILE A 23 6.33 -18.54 1.71
N ALA A 24 7.38 -17.80 1.34
CA ALA A 24 7.27 -16.58 0.53
C ALA A 24 6.86 -16.86 -0.94
N SER A 25 7.00 -18.11 -1.42
CA SER A 25 6.66 -18.50 -2.80
C SER A 25 5.18 -18.80 -3.05
N VAL A 26 4.32 -18.69 -2.03
CA VAL A 26 2.87 -18.51 -2.25
C VAL A 26 2.55 -17.01 -2.40
N ALA A 27 3.45 -16.28 -3.05
CA ALA A 27 3.16 -15.03 -3.74
C ALA A 27 1.99 -15.32 -4.67
N GLN A 28 0.82 -14.79 -4.33
CA GLN A 28 -0.46 -15.28 -4.82
C GLN A 28 -0.51 -15.40 -6.34
N ASN A 29 -1.17 -16.46 -6.80
CA ASN A 29 -1.62 -16.55 -8.19
C ASN A 29 -2.31 -15.23 -8.54
N ARG A 30 -1.71 -14.47 -9.46
CA ARG A 30 -2.04 -13.06 -9.71
C ARG A 30 -3.54 -12.88 -9.93
N LEU A 31 -4.09 -11.81 -9.34
CA LEU A 31 -5.48 -11.42 -9.56
C LEU A 31 -5.72 -11.10 -11.04
N SER A 32 -6.93 -11.36 -11.54
CA SER A 32 -7.33 -11.07 -12.93
C SER A 32 -8.10 -9.77 -12.98
N PRO A 33 -7.82 -8.79 -13.86
CA PRO A 33 -8.54 -7.52 -13.91
C PRO A 33 -10.05 -7.71 -14.11
N CYS A 34 -10.85 -6.90 -13.43
CA CYS A 34 -12.30 -6.88 -13.58
C CYS A 34 -12.89 -5.48 -13.45
N SER A 35 -13.84 -5.12 -14.32
CA SER A 35 -14.76 -4.02 -14.06
C SER A 35 -16.01 -4.56 -13.36
N LYS A 36 -16.61 -3.74 -12.48
CA LYS A 36 -17.92 -4.03 -11.89
C LYS A 36 -18.99 -4.30 -12.96
N GLN A 37 -18.88 -3.67 -14.13
CA GLN A 37 -19.86 -3.77 -15.23
C GLN A 37 -19.66 -5.02 -16.10
N ASP A 38 -18.47 -5.61 -16.11
CA ASP A 38 -18.12 -6.70 -17.02
C ASP A 38 -18.60 -8.09 -16.54
N TYR A 39 -19.07 -8.19 -15.29
CA TYR A 39 -19.37 -9.46 -14.63
C TYR A 39 -20.87 -9.65 -14.38
N GLU A 40 -21.64 -9.75 -15.46
CA GLU A 40 -23.11 -9.93 -15.46
C GLU A 40 -23.57 -11.06 -14.53
N LEU A 41 -22.83 -12.18 -14.49
CA LEU A 41 -23.15 -13.34 -13.64
C LEU A 41 -23.24 -12.99 -12.14
N TYR A 42 -22.45 -12.02 -11.69
CA TYR A 42 -22.39 -11.60 -10.28
C TYR A 42 -23.05 -10.25 -10.04
N ALA A 43 -23.62 -9.62 -11.07
CA ALA A 43 -24.23 -8.31 -10.97
C ALA A 43 -25.24 -8.19 -9.82
N PRO A 44 -26.11 -9.19 -9.51
CA PRO A 44 -27.02 -9.09 -8.37
C PRO A 44 -26.30 -9.00 -7.02
N VAL A 45 -25.25 -9.79 -6.82
CA VAL A 45 -24.48 -9.80 -5.56
C VAL A 45 -23.64 -8.54 -5.43
N LEU A 46 -22.96 -8.15 -6.52
CA LEU A 46 -22.14 -6.95 -6.56
C LEU A 46 -22.99 -5.69 -6.36
N LYS A 47 -24.22 -5.64 -6.90
CA LYS A 47 -25.14 -4.52 -6.67
C LYS A 47 -25.43 -4.32 -5.18
N GLU A 48 -25.62 -5.42 -4.44
CA GLU A 48 -25.93 -5.36 -3.01
C GLU A 48 -24.70 -5.11 -2.15
N LEU A 49 -23.56 -5.72 -2.45
CA LEU A 49 -22.37 -5.67 -1.59
C LEU A 49 -21.39 -4.55 -1.91
N TYR A 50 -21.33 -4.08 -3.17
CA TYR A 50 -20.43 -3.02 -3.57
C TYR A 50 -20.89 -1.68 -2.96
N ASN A 51 -19.93 -0.95 -2.39
CA ASN A 51 -20.16 0.37 -1.82
C ASN A 51 -19.38 1.42 -2.64
N PRO A 52 -20.06 2.36 -3.33
CA PRO A 52 -19.40 3.43 -4.07
C PRO A 52 -18.62 4.42 -3.20
N LEU A 53 -18.91 4.46 -1.90
CA LEU A 53 -18.21 5.31 -0.92
C LEU A 53 -16.98 4.62 -0.32
N ALA A 54 -16.80 3.31 -0.57
CA ALA A 54 -15.61 2.61 -0.14
C ALA A 54 -14.46 2.94 -1.09
N SER A 55 -13.33 3.37 -0.52
CA SER A 55 -12.11 3.57 -1.30
C SER A 55 -11.53 2.23 -1.74
N GLN A 56 -11.57 1.23 -0.87
CA GLN A 56 -11.15 -0.15 -1.18
C GLN A 56 -12.15 -1.15 -0.63
N GLN A 57 -12.34 -2.28 -1.33
CA GLN A 57 -13.27 -3.32 -0.89
C GLN A 57 -12.89 -4.71 -1.40
N TYR A 58 -13.16 -5.70 -0.55
CA TYR A 58 -13.04 -7.14 -0.83
C TYR A 58 -14.43 -7.76 -0.72
N ILE A 59 -14.89 -8.47 -1.76
CA ILE A 59 -16.25 -9.01 -1.87
C ILE A 59 -16.18 -10.50 -2.19
N VAL A 60 -16.82 -11.34 -1.40
CA VAL A 60 -16.91 -12.80 -1.60
C VAL A 60 -18.26 -13.15 -2.20
N VAL A 61 -18.26 -13.82 -3.36
CA VAL A 61 -19.49 -14.12 -4.12
C VAL A 61 -19.81 -15.60 -4.28
N ASP A 62 -18.79 -16.47 -4.25
CA ASP A 62 -18.90 -17.93 -4.39
C ASP A 62 -17.97 -18.67 -3.40
N GLY A 63 -18.20 -19.97 -3.23
CA GLY A 63 -17.40 -20.88 -2.41
C GLY A 63 -17.71 -20.86 -0.91
N GLU A 64 -18.39 -19.83 -0.43
CA GLU A 64 -18.93 -19.73 0.93
C GLU A 64 -20.48 -19.74 0.90
N SER A 65 -21.10 -20.20 1.99
CA SER A 65 -22.56 -20.18 2.14
C SER A 65 -23.12 -18.77 2.34
N GLU A 66 -22.34 -17.87 2.95
CA GLU A 66 -22.66 -16.45 3.12
C GLU A 66 -21.81 -15.61 2.16
N LYS A 67 -22.44 -14.61 1.53
CA LYS A 67 -21.76 -13.61 0.70
C LYS A 67 -21.63 -12.32 1.49
N TYR A 68 -20.44 -11.74 1.47
CA TYR A 68 -20.10 -10.60 2.31
C TYR A 68 -19.00 -9.75 1.67
N ALA A 69 -18.86 -8.55 2.21
CA ALA A 69 -17.85 -7.60 1.84
C ALA A 69 -17.14 -7.03 3.06
N LEU A 70 -15.84 -6.83 2.92
CA LEU A 70 -15.03 -5.95 3.75
C LEU A 70 -14.83 -4.66 2.99
N GLN A 71 -15.25 -3.54 3.58
CA GLN A 71 -15.27 -2.22 2.96
C GLN A 71 -14.42 -1.26 3.77
N VAL A 72 -13.52 -0.57 3.09
CA VAL A 72 -12.74 0.51 3.64
C VAL A 72 -13.37 1.83 3.22
N ILE A 73 -14.01 2.52 4.15
CA ILE A 73 -14.72 3.77 3.89
C ILE A 73 -13.88 4.93 4.43
N LYS A 74 -13.48 5.83 3.53
CA LYS A 74 -12.75 7.05 3.88
C LYS A 74 -13.76 8.06 4.42
N GLY A 75 -13.54 8.56 5.63
CA GLY A 75 -14.35 9.64 6.21
C GLY A 75 -14.32 10.91 5.35
N SER A 76 -15.34 11.76 5.50
CA SER A 76 -15.45 13.04 4.79
C SER A 76 -14.26 13.95 5.09
N HIS A 77 -13.86 14.77 4.11
CA HIS A 77 -12.88 15.84 4.30
C HIS A 77 -13.36 16.94 5.28
N PHE A 78 -14.67 17.04 5.52
CA PHE A 78 -15.31 18.13 6.27
C PHE A 78 -15.70 17.77 7.71
N SER A 79 -15.55 16.51 8.13
CA SER A 79 -15.72 16.07 9.51
C SER A 79 -14.41 15.52 10.04
N GLU A 80 -14.31 15.24 11.36
CA GLU A 80 -13.22 14.42 11.88
C GLU A 80 -13.06 13.19 10.98
N ARG A 81 -11.82 12.91 10.55
CA ARG A 81 -11.51 11.82 9.62
C ARG A 81 -11.82 10.49 10.29
N THR A 82 -13.08 10.08 10.28
CA THR A 82 -13.52 8.78 10.75
C THR A 82 -13.26 7.78 9.63
N TYR A 83 -12.12 7.09 9.74
CA TYR A 83 -11.81 5.96 8.88
C TYR A 83 -12.57 4.75 9.41
N ILE A 84 -13.39 4.13 8.56
CA ILE A 84 -14.27 3.04 8.95
C ILE A 84 -13.87 1.78 8.17
N LEU A 85 -13.64 0.70 8.90
CA LEU A 85 -13.60 -0.64 8.33
C LEU A 85 -14.93 -1.33 8.61
N ALA A 86 -15.67 -1.66 7.55
CA ALA A 86 -17.02 -2.17 7.64
C ALA A 86 -17.13 -3.59 7.06
N TYR A 87 -17.86 -4.45 7.76
CA TYR A 87 -18.34 -5.72 7.25
C TYR A 87 -19.81 -5.55 6.84
N LYS A 88 -20.17 -6.06 5.66
CA LYS A 88 -21.55 -6.12 5.16
C LYS A 88 -21.82 -7.51 4.61
N ASP A 89 -22.95 -8.12 4.94
CA ASP A 89 -23.43 -9.34 4.26
C ASP A 89 -24.81 -9.16 3.63
N LEU A 90 -25.21 -10.15 2.82
CA LEU A 90 -26.52 -10.15 2.16
C LEU A 90 -27.70 -10.32 3.12
N LYS A 91 -27.46 -10.69 4.39
CA LYS A 91 -28.51 -10.77 5.42
C LYS A 91 -28.77 -9.41 6.07
N GLY A 92 -28.03 -8.37 5.67
CA GLY A 92 -28.14 -7.02 6.22
C GLY A 92 -27.32 -6.81 7.50
N ASN A 93 -26.47 -7.77 7.91
CA ASN A 93 -25.57 -7.53 9.02
C ASN A 93 -24.53 -6.50 8.60
N LYS A 94 -24.49 -5.39 9.32
CA LYS A 94 -23.49 -4.35 9.17
C LYS A 94 -22.75 -4.15 10.49
N LYS A 95 -21.43 -4.31 10.46
CA LYS A 95 -20.55 -4.08 11.62
C LYS A 95 -19.41 -3.20 11.20
N GLU A 96 -18.99 -2.32 12.09
CA GLU A 96 -18.00 -1.30 11.81
C GLU A 96 -17.04 -1.20 12.97
N ILE A 97 -15.76 -1.02 12.67
CA ILE A 97 -14.76 -0.62 13.65
C ILE A 97 -14.14 0.70 13.20
N THR A 98 -13.89 1.57 14.17
CA THR A 98 -13.22 2.87 13.99
C THR A 98 -11.79 2.78 14.49
N ASP A 99 -10.97 1.97 13.84
CA ASP A 99 -9.54 1.88 14.08
C ASP A 99 -8.81 2.33 12.82
N SER A 100 -8.20 3.52 12.88
CA SER A 100 -7.53 4.14 11.74
C SER A 100 -6.31 3.35 11.28
N LEU A 101 -5.60 2.67 12.18
CA LEU A 101 -4.44 1.87 11.82
C LEU A 101 -4.87 0.62 11.07
N CYS A 102 -5.85 -0.12 11.59
CA CYS A 102 -6.43 -1.29 10.94
C CYS A 102 -6.97 -0.93 9.55
N GLN A 103 -7.71 0.19 9.45
CA GLN A 103 -8.21 0.67 8.17
C GLN A 103 -7.08 0.98 7.19
N MET A 104 -6.05 1.73 7.59
CA MET A 104 -4.97 2.14 6.69
C MET A 104 -4.18 0.93 6.19
N LYS A 105 -3.98 -0.07 7.04
CA LYS A 105 -3.26 -1.30 6.71
C LYS A 105 -4.05 -2.15 5.71
N ILE A 106 -5.34 -2.37 5.96
CA ILE A 106 -6.21 -3.12 5.03
C ILE A 106 -6.41 -2.36 3.71
N ALA A 107 -6.58 -1.04 3.77
CA ALA A 107 -6.71 -0.18 2.58
C ALA A 107 -5.49 -0.32 1.65
N SER A 108 -4.28 -0.25 2.22
CA SER A 108 -3.04 -0.33 1.45
C SER A 108 -2.89 -1.71 0.83
N LEU A 109 -3.15 -2.77 1.62
CA LEU A 109 -3.11 -4.16 1.12
C LEU A 109 -4.06 -4.36 -0.07
N LEU A 110 -5.32 -3.93 0.05
CA LEU A 110 -6.31 -4.09 -1.02
C LEU A 110 -5.95 -3.29 -2.27
N ARG A 111 -5.49 -2.04 -2.11
CA ARG A 111 -5.06 -1.17 -3.22
C ARG A 111 -3.98 -1.83 -4.06
N TYR A 112 -2.88 -2.26 -3.44
CA TYR A 112 -1.76 -2.84 -4.19
C TYR A 112 -2.03 -4.26 -4.66
N ALA A 113 -2.90 -5.01 -3.98
CA ALA A 113 -3.40 -6.27 -4.52
C ALA A 113 -4.09 -6.03 -5.88
N VAL A 114 -4.97 -5.04 -6.00
CA VAL A 114 -5.62 -4.66 -7.27
C VAL A 114 -4.60 -4.20 -8.32
N PHE A 115 -3.69 -3.28 -7.98
CA PHE A 115 -2.72 -2.75 -8.94
C PHE A 115 -1.69 -3.78 -9.44
N SER A 116 -1.39 -4.80 -8.64
CA SER A 116 -0.52 -5.91 -9.04
C SER A 116 -1.21 -6.97 -9.92
N SER A 117 -2.50 -6.78 -10.25
CA SER A 117 -3.24 -7.69 -11.12
C SER A 117 -2.73 -7.63 -12.56
N THR A 118 -2.61 -8.80 -13.20
CA THR A 118 -2.24 -8.93 -14.63
C THR A 118 -3.31 -9.73 -15.35
N THR A 119 -3.58 -9.43 -16.62
CA THR A 119 -4.57 -10.14 -17.44
C THR A 119 -4.36 -11.65 -17.41
N PHE A 120 -5.30 -12.37 -16.83
CA PHE A 120 -5.31 -13.82 -16.86
C PHE A 120 -6.74 -14.34 -16.94
N VAL A 121 -6.97 -15.29 -17.82
CA VAL A 121 -8.30 -15.83 -18.10
C VAL A 121 -8.39 -17.21 -17.46
N ARG A 122 -9.22 -17.39 -16.43
CA ARG A 122 -9.58 -18.73 -15.94
C ARG A 122 -11.01 -18.81 -15.45
N LYS A 123 -11.89 -19.42 -16.26
CA LYS A 123 -13.20 -19.90 -15.81
C LYS A 123 -13.80 -21.08 -16.57
N LYS A 124 -12.96 -22.00 -17.08
CA LYS A 124 -13.44 -23.16 -17.88
C LYS A 124 -13.42 -24.52 -17.16
N LEU A 125 -13.07 -24.60 -15.87
CA LEU A 125 -12.78 -25.89 -15.22
C LEU A 125 -13.86 -26.43 -14.25
N GLY A 126 -15.02 -25.78 -14.10
CA GLY A 126 -16.18 -26.38 -13.40
C GLY A 126 -15.96 -26.80 -11.94
N ILE A 127 -14.92 -26.29 -11.28
CA ILE A 127 -14.62 -26.59 -9.87
C ILE A 127 -15.37 -25.57 -8.99
N GLN A 128 -15.84 -26.01 -7.83
CA GLN A 128 -16.37 -25.13 -6.79
C GLN A 128 -15.23 -24.27 -6.24
N LEU A 129 -15.09 -23.07 -6.82
CA LEU A 129 -14.06 -22.09 -6.48
C LEU A 129 -14.65 -21.07 -5.51
N LYS A 130 -13.84 -20.63 -4.54
CA LYS A 130 -14.09 -19.40 -3.82
C LYS A 130 -13.74 -18.25 -4.75
N THR A 131 -14.75 -17.50 -5.16
CA THR A 131 -14.59 -16.33 -6.03
C THR A 131 -14.73 -15.07 -5.20
N CYS A 132 -13.70 -14.23 -5.29
CA CYS A 132 -13.65 -12.95 -4.63
C CYS A 132 -13.33 -11.83 -5.61
N PHE A 133 -13.82 -10.63 -5.32
CA PHE A 133 -13.51 -9.41 -6.05
C PHE A 133 -12.84 -8.40 -5.13
N PHE A 134 -11.84 -7.72 -5.67
CA PHE A 134 -11.10 -6.65 -5.05
C PHE A 134 -11.37 -5.40 -5.86
N PHE A 135 -11.62 -4.27 -5.22
CA PHE A 135 -11.77 -2.99 -5.92
C PHE A 135 -10.98 -1.90 -5.22
N ASP A 136 -10.25 -1.10 -6.00
CA ASP A 136 -9.77 0.24 -5.65
C ASP A 136 -10.59 1.23 -6.49
N LEU A 137 -11.55 1.92 -5.86
CA LEU A 137 -12.55 2.73 -6.55
C LEU A 137 -13.32 1.93 -7.63
N GLN A 138 -13.07 2.22 -8.91
CA GLN A 138 -13.71 1.57 -10.06
C GLN A 138 -12.86 0.43 -10.64
N ASP A 139 -11.55 0.47 -10.40
CA ASP A 139 -10.64 -0.57 -10.86
C ASP A 139 -10.78 -1.78 -9.95
N GLY A 140 -10.81 -2.97 -10.54
CA GLY A 140 -10.98 -4.19 -9.78
C GLY A 140 -10.15 -5.34 -10.28
N ALA A 141 -10.06 -6.36 -9.44
CA ALA A 141 -9.51 -7.64 -9.81
C ALA A 141 -10.32 -8.80 -9.20
N GLU A 142 -10.49 -9.88 -9.96
CA GLU A 142 -11.09 -11.15 -9.57
C GLU A 142 -10.01 -12.11 -9.08
N TYR A 143 -10.34 -12.86 -8.05
CA TYR A 143 -9.59 -14.04 -7.62
C TYR A 143 -10.52 -15.23 -7.55
N SER A 144 -10.03 -16.37 -8.03
CA SER A 144 -10.71 -17.65 -7.84
C SER A 144 -9.70 -18.69 -7.36
N SER A 145 -9.97 -19.31 -6.22
CA SER A 145 -9.15 -20.40 -5.70
C SER A 145 -10.00 -21.52 -5.12
N ARG A 146 -9.46 -22.73 -5.00
CA ARG A 146 -10.11 -23.76 -4.19
C ARG A 146 -9.86 -23.42 -2.72
N LYS A 147 -10.78 -23.82 -1.84
CA LYS A 147 -10.65 -23.58 -0.39
C LYS A 147 -9.35 -24.19 0.18
N VAL A 148 -8.91 -25.32 -0.37
CA VAL A 148 -7.66 -26.01 0.00
C VAL A 148 -6.40 -25.28 -0.47
N ASP A 149 -6.51 -24.38 -1.44
CA ASP A 149 -5.37 -23.62 -1.99
C ASP A 149 -5.07 -22.37 -1.14
N VAL A 150 -5.92 -22.06 -0.15
CA VAL A 150 -5.75 -20.91 0.74
C VAL A 150 -4.85 -21.31 1.92
N GLY A 151 -3.56 -21.01 1.79
CA GLY A 151 -2.58 -21.20 2.86
C GLY A 151 -2.70 -20.15 3.96
N ARG A 152 -2.25 -20.51 5.18
CA ARG A 152 -2.13 -19.58 6.31
C ARG A 152 -1.22 -18.42 5.94
N GLY A 153 -1.68 -17.18 6.18
CA GLY A 153 -0.95 -15.96 5.85
C GLY A 153 -1.06 -15.51 4.39
N SER A 154 -1.88 -16.17 3.57
CA SER A 154 -2.25 -15.64 2.24
C SER A 154 -3.17 -14.42 2.34
N LEU A 155 -3.32 -13.64 1.25
CA LEU A 155 -4.24 -12.49 1.21
C LEU A 155 -5.67 -12.89 1.59
N ILE A 156 -6.17 -14.00 1.04
CA ILE A 156 -7.51 -14.47 1.37
C ILE A 156 -7.60 -14.82 2.85
N ASP A 157 -6.65 -15.59 3.41
CA ASP A 157 -6.66 -15.93 4.84
C ASP A 157 -6.68 -14.67 5.73
N ILE A 158 -5.81 -13.70 5.45
CA ILE A 158 -5.74 -12.43 6.19
C ILE A 158 -7.05 -11.63 6.08
N LEU A 159 -7.63 -11.53 4.89
CA LEU A 159 -8.89 -10.82 4.68
C LEU A 159 -10.06 -11.55 5.34
N GLU A 160 -10.08 -12.88 5.37
CA GLU A 160 -11.10 -13.65 6.09
C GLU A 160 -11.01 -13.47 7.60
N ILE A 161 -9.81 -13.51 8.16
CA ILE A 161 -9.61 -13.22 9.59
C ILE A 161 -10.03 -11.77 9.88
N SER A 162 -9.72 -10.84 8.99
CA SER A 162 -10.12 -9.43 9.11
C SER A 162 -11.64 -9.23 9.04
N CYS A 163 -12.34 -9.89 8.11
CA CYS A 163 -13.80 -9.90 8.02
C CYS A 163 -14.42 -10.38 9.35
N ASN A 164 -13.93 -11.52 9.86
CA ASN A 164 -14.40 -12.07 11.12
C ASN A 164 -14.11 -11.14 12.31
N ALA A 165 -12.94 -10.49 12.33
CA ALA A 165 -12.58 -9.52 13.35
C ALA A 165 -13.56 -8.33 13.36
N VAL A 166 -13.87 -7.76 12.20
CA VAL A 166 -14.85 -6.66 12.09
C VAL A 166 -16.25 -7.12 12.48
N LYS A 167 -16.70 -8.28 11.98
CA LYS A 167 -18.01 -8.87 12.32
C LYS A 167 -18.19 -9.05 13.82
N ASN A 168 -17.11 -9.38 14.54
CA ASN A 168 -17.10 -9.61 15.97
C ASN A 168 -16.60 -8.43 16.82
N ASN A 169 -16.35 -7.26 16.21
CA ASN A 169 -15.81 -6.07 16.88
C ASN A 169 -14.50 -6.31 17.65
N LYS A 170 -13.52 -6.95 16.99
CA LYS A 170 -12.21 -7.33 17.54
C LYS A 170 -11.03 -6.71 16.77
N PRO A 171 -10.84 -5.38 16.81
CA PRO A 171 -9.74 -4.71 16.10
C PRO A 171 -8.34 -5.27 16.46
N GLU A 172 -8.15 -5.72 17.69
CA GLU A 172 -6.90 -6.30 18.18
C GLU A 172 -6.44 -7.53 17.37
N VAL A 173 -7.37 -8.28 16.79
CA VAL A 173 -7.04 -9.42 15.91
C VAL A 173 -6.40 -8.93 14.61
N ILE A 174 -6.89 -7.81 14.05
CA ILE A 174 -6.30 -7.21 12.85
C ILE A 174 -4.94 -6.59 13.18
N GLN A 175 -4.79 -5.98 14.36
CA GLN A 175 -3.51 -5.42 14.80
C GLN A 175 -2.41 -6.50 14.89
N GLN A 176 -2.76 -7.72 15.33
CA GLN A 176 -1.83 -8.86 15.36
C GLN A 176 -1.42 -9.35 13.95
N LEU A 177 -2.21 -9.05 12.92
CA LEU A 177 -1.92 -9.39 11.52
C LEU A 177 -1.07 -8.33 10.82
N ILE A 178 -0.81 -7.17 11.43
CA ILE A 178 -0.08 -6.07 10.80
C ILE A 178 1.26 -6.51 10.18
N PRO A 179 2.10 -7.33 10.83
CA PRO A 179 3.35 -7.78 10.22
C PRO A 179 3.14 -8.56 8.90
N GLN A 180 2.11 -9.40 8.83
CA GLN A 180 1.77 -10.16 7.62
C GLN A 180 1.14 -9.26 6.56
N ILE A 181 0.27 -8.33 6.97
CA ILE A 181 -0.31 -7.31 6.08
C ILE A 181 0.80 -6.47 5.45
N ASP A 182 1.76 -6.00 6.24
CA ASP A 182 2.88 -5.19 5.78
C ASP A 182 3.77 -5.96 4.81
N SER A 183 4.08 -7.22 5.12
CA SER A 183 4.85 -8.11 4.24
C SER A 183 4.18 -8.32 2.89
N LEU A 184 2.87 -8.64 2.86
CA LEU A 184 2.12 -8.79 1.61
C LEU A 184 2.00 -7.47 0.85
N THR A 185 1.76 -6.36 1.56
CA THR A 185 1.67 -5.03 0.95
C THR A 185 2.99 -4.67 0.27
N GLN A 186 4.11 -4.87 0.95
CA GLN A 186 5.45 -4.65 0.40
C GLN A 186 5.70 -5.54 -0.82
N HIS A 187 5.29 -6.81 -0.74
CA HIS A 187 5.37 -7.73 -1.88
C HIS A 187 4.60 -7.19 -3.09
N PHE A 188 3.35 -6.73 -2.92
CA PHE A 188 2.58 -6.18 -4.03
C PHE A 188 3.13 -4.86 -4.57
N LYS A 189 3.58 -3.98 -3.68
CA LYS A 189 4.28 -2.73 -4.05
C LYS A 189 5.52 -2.98 -4.89
N SER A 190 6.18 -4.13 -4.74
CA SER A 190 7.35 -4.46 -5.56
C SER A 190 7.03 -4.62 -7.06
N PHE A 191 5.75 -4.77 -7.43
CA PHE A 191 5.29 -4.80 -8.82
C PHE A 191 4.94 -3.41 -9.39
N GLU A 192 5.18 -2.33 -8.63
CA GLU A 192 4.96 -0.96 -9.10
C GLU A 192 5.73 -0.70 -10.40
N LEU A 193 5.08 -0.02 -11.35
CA LEU A 193 5.60 0.20 -12.70
C LEU A 193 6.88 1.05 -12.67
N VAL A 194 7.79 0.80 -13.62
CA VAL A 194 9.06 1.54 -13.69
C VAL A 194 8.81 3.02 -13.96
N GLU A 195 7.78 3.31 -14.75
CA GLU A 195 7.34 4.64 -15.16
C GLU A 195 6.88 5.50 -13.99
N SER A 196 6.34 4.88 -12.92
CA SER A 196 5.98 5.56 -11.67
C SER A 196 7.18 6.28 -11.04
N TRP A 197 8.40 5.90 -11.41
CA TRP A 197 9.64 6.46 -10.88
C TRP A 197 10.31 7.48 -11.80
N ASN A 198 9.70 7.82 -12.93
CA ASN A 198 10.24 8.86 -13.79
C ASN A 198 10.21 10.21 -13.06
N VAL A 199 11.34 10.91 -13.09
CA VAL A 199 11.46 12.22 -12.46
C VAL A 199 11.03 13.29 -13.45
N ALA A 200 10.02 14.06 -13.07
CA ALA A 200 9.56 15.23 -13.80
C ALA A 200 10.03 16.51 -13.09
N THR A 201 10.46 17.49 -13.89
CA THR A 201 10.79 18.84 -13.42
C THR A 201 9.59 19.76 -13.61
N SER A 202 9.37 20.67 -12.66
CA SER A 202 8.36 21.72 -12.76
C SER A 202 8.79 22.96 -11.97
N GLU A 203 8.30 24.13 -12.36
CA GLU A 203 8.44 25.35 -11.57
C GLU A 203 7.22 25.52 -10.67
N ASN A 204 7.44 25.80 -9.39
CA ASN A 204 6.37 25.90 -8.39
C ASN A 204 6.74 26.93 -7.31
N TYR A 205 5.93 26.99 -6.25
CA TYR A 205 6.20 27.79 -5.06
C TYR A 205 6.25 26.91 -3.81
N ALA A 206 7.35 26.96 -3.07
CA ALA A 206 7.47 26.39 -1.74
C ALA A 206 7.47 27.53 -0.70
N TYR A 207 6.47 27.55 0.19
CA TYR A 207 6.30 28.63 1.20
C TYR A 207 6.35 30.05 0.60
N SER A 208 5.67 30.26 -0.53
CA SER A 208 5.64 31.54 -1.26
C SER A 208 6.96 31.94 -1.93
N PHE A 209 7.97 31.08 -1.96
CA PHE A 209 9.19 31.28 -2.74
C PHE A 209 9.18 30.45 -4.02
N PRO A 210 9.55 31.03 -5.18
CA PRO A 210 9.78 30.26 -6.40
C PRO A 210 10.78 29.13 -6.14
N CYS A 211 10.43 27.93 -6.60
CA CYS A 211 11.28 26.77 -6.52
C CYS A 211 11.18 25.92 -7.78
N THR A 212 12.32 25.33 -8.15
CA THR A 212 12.33 24.26 -9.14
C THR A 212 12.11 22.94 -8.39
N GLN A 213 11.12 22.18 -8.82
CA GLN A 213 10.66 20.95 -8.18
C GLN A 213 11.01 19.74 -9.03
N LEU A 214 11.69 18.76 -8.43
CA LEU A 214 11.80 17.40 -8.94
C LEU A 214 10.70 16.56 -8.30
N SER A 215 9.86 15.94 -9.12
CA SER A 215 8.71 15.14 -8.67
C SER A 215 8.74 13.73 -9.25
N THR A 216 8.28 12.76 -8.48
CA THR A 216 8.16 11.35 -8.88
C THR A 216 6.96 10.70 -8.20
N HIS A 217 6.60 9.48 -8.60
CA HIS A 217 5.49 8.70 -8.04
C HIS A 217 4.17 9.47 -8.14
N TYR A 218 3.77 9.79 -9.38
CA TYR A 218 2.55 10.53 -9.71
C TYR A 218 2.45 11.89 -8.98
N GLY A 219 3.58 12.55 -8.72
CA GLY A 219 3.65 13.84 -8.01
C GLY A 219 3.52 13.73 -6.48
N GLY A 220 3.50 12.51 -5.93
CA GLY A 220 3.42 12.26 -4.49
C GLY A 220 4.72 12.55 -3.74
N PHE A 221 5.88 12.47 -4.40
CA PHE A 221 7.17 12.76 -3.76
C PHE A 221 7.90 13.87 -4.50
N ASN A 222 8.36 14.88 -3.76
CA ASN A 222 8.88 16.13 -4.32
C ASN A 222 10.14 16.59 -3.59
N ILE A 223 11.16 17.01 -4.34
CA ILE A 223 12.30 17.78 -3.83
C ILE A 223 12.24 19.18 -4.46
N CYS A 224 12.11 20.21 -3.61
CA CYS A 224 11.90 21.58 -4.01
C CYS A 224 13.15 22.42 -3.72
N PHE A 225 13.81 22.92 -4.76
CA PHE A 225 15.02 23.73 -4.66
C PHE A 225 14.66 25.21 -4.65
N GLN A 226 14.80 25.87 -3.51
CA GLN A 226 14.52 27.30 -3.38
C GLN A 226 15.71 28.12 -3.85
N ARG A 227 15.49 29.03 -4.83
CA ARG A 227 16.53 29.95 -5.35
C ARG A 227 17.83 29.24 -5.77
N SER A 228 17.72 28.09 -6.44
CA SER A 228 18.91 27.41 -6.98
C SER A 228 19.56 28.26 -8.08
N GLU A 229 20.88 28.23 -8.12
CA GLU A 229 21.65 28.79 -9.24
C GLU A 229 21.69 27.82 -10.45
N LEU A 230 21.29 26.56 -10.23
CA LEU A 230 21.22 25.53 -11.25
C LEU A 230 19.90 25.59 -12.02
N THR A 231 19.96 25.30 -13.31
CA THR A 231 18.78 25.11 -14.16
C THR A 231 18.04 23.82 -13.81
N SER A 232 16.79 23.71 -14.27
CA SER A 232 15.96 22.51 -14.08
C SER A 232 16.61 21.23 -14.63
N SER A 233 17.28 21.31 -15.79
CA SER A 233 18.02 20.18 -16.38
C SER A 233 19.24 19.80 -15.54
N GLU A 234 19.99 20.77 -15.02
CA GLU A 234 21.15 20.51 -14.16
C GLU A 234 20.74 19.88 -12.82
N LEU A 235 19.64 20.37 -12.21
CA LEU A 235 19.08 19.78 -11.01
C LEU A 235 18.61 18.35 -11.25
N CYS A 236 17.91 18.09 -12.36
CA CYS A 236 17.48 16.75 -12.73
C CYS A 236 18.68 15.80 -12.93
N ASN A 237 19.73 16.27 -13.61
CA ASN A 237 20.95 15.47 -13.82
C ASN A 237 21.69 15.18 -12.50
N LYS A 238 21.73 16.15 -11.58
CA LYS A 238 22.44 16.03 -10.30
C LYS A 238 21.67 15.20 -9.26
N TYR A 239 20.35 15.39 -9.16
CA TYR A 239 19.52 14.84 -8.06
C TYR A 239 18.43 13.87 -8.51
N GLY A 240 18.27 13.63 -9.81
CA GLY A 240 17.22 12.73 -10.33
C GLY A 240 17.33 11.32 -9.75
N ASN A 241 18.53 10.72 -9.77
CA ASN A 241 18.74 9.37 -9.21
C ASN A 241 18.46 9.32 -7.70
N LEU A 242 18.96 10.31 -6.94
CA LEU A 242 18.67 10.41 -5.51
C LEU A 242 17.16 10.48 -5.26
N THR A 243 16.45 11.34 -5.99
CA THR A 243 15.00 11.52 -5.89
C THR A 243 14.25 10.20 -6.08
N GLN A 244 14.65 9.41 -7.10
CA GLN A 244 14.06 8.09 -7.34
C GLN A 244 14.33 7.11 -6.21
N ILE A 245 15.59 7.01 -5.76
CA ILE A 245 16.01 6.05 -4.72
C ILE A 245 15.24 6.30 -3.43
N VAL A 246 15.22 7.54 -2.95
CA VAL A 246 14.58 7.87 -1.67
C VAL A 246 13.06 7.79 -1.75
N ALA A 247 12.45 8.11 -2.89
CA ALA A 247 11.01 7.93 -3.11
C ALA A 247 10.61 6.46 -3.12
N LYS A 248 11.35 5.60 -3.85
CA LYS A 248 11.16 4.15 -3.86
C LYS A 248 11.31 3.57 -2.46
N TRP A 249 12.33 3.99 -1.73
CA TRP A 249 12.55 3.55 -0.35
C TRP A 249 11.36 3.91 0.53
N LEU A 250 10.89 5.17 0.48
CA LEU A 250 9.76 5.62 1.29
C LEU A 250 8.45 4.89 0.92
N PHE A 251 8.22 4.65 -0.37
CA PHE A 251 7.06 3.92 -0.86
C PHE A 251 7.01 2.47 -0.34
N LEU A 252 8.15 1.76 -0.42
CA LEU A 252 8.25 0.36 0.01
C LEU A 252 8.17 0.20 1.54
N ASN A 253 8.56 1.21 2.31
CA ASN A 253 8.67 1.14 3.77
C ASN A 253 7.57 1.93 4.51
N SER A 254 6.59 2.51 3.81
CA SER A 254 5.54 3.33 4.44
C SER A 254 4.23 3.28 3.65
N ASN A 255 3.14 3.73 4.28
CA ASN A 255 1.85 3.92 3.61
C ASN A 255 1.56 5.39 3.25
N ILE A 256 2.57 6.25 3.29
CA ILE A 256 2.38 7.70 3.10
C ILE A 256 2.00 8.01 1.65
N LEU A 257 2.78 7.48 0.71
CA LEU A 257 2.57 7.71 -0.72
C LEU A 257 1.35 6.95 -1.28
N ASP A 258 0.77 6.04 -0.50
CA ASP A 258 -0.37 5.21 -0.91
C ASP A 258 -1.69 5.99 -1.04
N PHE A 259 -1.88 7.01 -0.21
CA PHE A 259 -3.18 7.67 -0.03
C PHE A 259 -3.16 9.15 -0.40
N THR A 260 -2.47 9.48 -1.49
CA THR A 260 -2.33 10.85 -2.04
C THR A 260 -1.75 11.87 -1.06
N ARG A 261 -0.99 11.43 -0.03
CA ARG A 261 -0.22 12.37 0.80
C ARG A 261 1.06 12.69 0.05
N SER A 262 1.33 13.98 -0.12
CA SER A 262 2.58 14.41 -0.75
C SER A 262 3.66 14.63 0.28
N VAL A 263 4.89 14.30 -0.09
CA VAL A 263 6.09 14.60 0.70
C VAL A 263 6.90 15.63 -0.06
N TYR A 264 7.26 16.71 0.61
CA TYR A 264 8.08 17.79 0.09
C TYR A 264 9.37 17.88 0.90
N ILE A 265 10.50 17.66 0.22
CA ILE A 265 11.83 17.94 0.74
C ILE A 265 12.21 19.32 0.24
N ASN A 266 12.11 20.35 1.08
CA ASN A 266 12.49 21.69 0.68
C ASN A 266 13.97 21.90 0.97
N VAL A 267 14.70 22.25 -0.07
CA VAL A 267 16.13 22.55 -0.01
C VAL A 267 16.26 24.04 0.22
N CYS A 268 16.63 24.39 1.45
CA CYS A 268 16.84 25.75 1.93
C CYS A 268 18.31 26.13 1.79
N ARG A 269 18.58 27.42 1.58
CA ARG A 269 19.95 27.96 1.57
C ARG A 269 20.61 27.87 2.95
N ASP A 270 19.85 28.18 3.99
CA ASP A 270 20.31 28.21 5.37
C ASP A 270 19.81 27.00 6.15
N LYS A 271 20.60 26.58 7.13
CA LYS A 271 20.24 25.47 8.01
C LYS A 271 18.94 25.77 8.74
N PRO A 272 17.89 24.96 8.56
CA PRO A 272 16.60 25.25 9.16
C PRO A 272 16.67 25.09 10.68
N ASP A 273 16.00 26.00 11.39
CA ASP A 273 15.76 25.87 12.83
C ASP A 273 15.14 24.50 13.15
N LYS A 274 15.47 23.92 14.31
CA LYS A 274 14.90 22.62 14.73
C LYS A 274 13.37 22.59 14.66
N ASN A 275 12.72 23.70 15.01
CA ASN A 275 11.25 23.82 15.00
C ASN A 275 10.65 23.92 13.60
N LYS A 276 11.47 24.23 12.59
CA LYS A 276 11.06 24.29 11.18
C LYS A 276 11.53 23.07 10.40
N ARG A 277 12.21 22.11 11.03
CA ARG A 277 12.79 20.94 10.33
C ARG A 277 11.72 20.05 9.69
N PHE A 278 10.56 19.94 10.34
CA PHE A 278 9.46 19.11 9.90
C PHE A 278 8.12 19.79 10.18
N SER A 279 7.16 19.69 9.25
CA SER A 279 5.78 20.06 9.49
C SER A 279 4.81 19.18 8.69
N TYR A 280 3.59 19.05 9.17
CA TYR A 280 2.50 18.40 8.46
C TYR A 280 1.33 19.38 8.34
N SER A 281 0.89 19.66 7.12
CA SER A 281 -0.17 20.62 6.85
C SER A 281 -0.94 20.24 5.59
N TYR A 282 -2.28 20.34 5.65
CA TYR A 282 -3.19 20.04 4.54
C TYR A 282 -2.98 18.67 3.86
N GLY A 283 -2.52 17.65 4.58
CA GLY A 283 -2.25 16.33 4.01
C GLY A 283 -0.88 16.17 3.35
N HIS A 284 0.00 17.16 3.51
CA HIS A 284 1.35 17.16 3.00
C HIS A 284 2.37 17.17 4.14
N TYR A 285 3.44 16.40 3.95
CA TYR A 285 4.61 16.40 4.82
C TYR A 285 5.68 17.30 4.23
N TYR A 286 6.26 18.16 5.05
CA TYR A 286 7.36 19.04 4.66
C TYR A 286 8.57 18.74 5.54
N ILE A 287 9.69 18.44 4.91
CA ILE A 287 10.99 18.27 5.56
C ILE A 287 11.93 19.32 4.96
N ASN A 288 12.49 20.18 5.80
CA ASN A 288 13.38 21.24 5.35
C ASN A 288 14.83 20.82 5.57
N VAL A 289 15.64 20.85 4.53
CA VAL A 289 17.06 20.42 4.54
C VAL A 289 17.93 21.44 3.84
N THR A 290 19.23 21.41 4.08
CA THR A 290 20.20 22.12 3.24
C THR A 290 20.70 21.22 2.11
N GLU A 291 21.33 21.80 1.09
CA GLU A 291 21.81 21.04 -0.08
C GLU A 291 22.88 19.99 0.29
N ASP A 292 23.72 20.27 1.30
CA ASP A 292 24.72 19.32 1.83
C ASP A 292 24.10 18.11 2.55
N GLU A 293 22.84 18.23 2.97
CA GLU A 293 22.08 17.15 3.61
C GLU A 293 21.32 16.29 2.58
N LEU A 294 21.39 16.61 1.29
CA LEU A 294 20.78 15.81 0.21
C LEU A 294 21.58 14.56 -0.10
N THR A 295 21.62 13.64 0.87
CA THR A 295 22.17 12.30 0.72
C THR A 295 21.08 11.26 1.00
N GLU A 296 21.23 10.07 0.41
CA GLU A 296 20.30 8.97 0.65
C GLU A 296 20.20 8.64 2.15
N GLU A 297 21.34 8.53 2.82
CA GLU A 297 21.44 8.18 4.24
C GLU A 297 20.73 9.21 5.13
N THR A 298 20.99 10.50 4.89
CA THR A 298 20.36 11.57 5.66
C THR A 298 18.85 11.60 5.42
N LEU A 299 18.39 11.54 4.18
CA LEU A 299 16.95 11.57 3.87
C LEU A 299 16.22 10.36 4.46
N ILE A 300 16.77 9.15 4.34
CA ILE A 300 16.21 7.94 4.94
C ILE A 300 16.15 8.07 6.47
N ALA A 301 17.19 8.62 7.11
CA ALA A 301 17.18 8.84 8.56
C ALA A 301 16.06 9.82 8.97
N LEU A 302 15.83 10.89 8.20
CA LEU A 302 14.73 11.83 8.44
C LEU A 302 13.37 11.18 8.24
N PHE A 303 13.21 10.29 7.24
CA PHE A 303 11.97 9.54 7.06
C PHE A 303 11.67 8.64 8.26
N LYS A 304 12.66 7.88 8.72
CA LYS A 304 12.51 7.05 9.93
C LYS A 304 12.13 7.90 11.14
N LEU A 305 12.72 9.09 11.28
CA LEU A 305 12.50 9.96 12.43
C LEU A 305 11.12 10.63 12.43
N TYR A 306 10.63 11.07 11.27
CA TYR A 306 9.44 11.93 11.16
C TYR A 306 8.22 11.25 10.54
N LEU A 307 8.43 10.27 9.68
CA LEU A 307 7.38 9.70 8.83
C LEU A 307 6.98 8.27 9.24
N LEU A 308 7.89 7.51 9.85
CA LEU A 308 7.68 6.08 10.17
C LEU A 308 7.49 5.80 11.67
N LYS A 309 7.07 6.80 12.44
CA LYS A 309 6.74 6.65 13.87
C LYS A 309 5.32 6.15 14.08
#